data_AF-A0A537VR80-F1
#
_entry.id   AF-A0A537VR80-F1
#
_cell.length_a   1.000
_cell.length_b   1.000
_cell.length_c   1.000
_cell.angle_alpha   90.00
_cell.angle_beta   90.00
_cell.angle_gamma   90.00
#
_symmetry.space_group_name_H-M   'P 1'
#
loop_
_entity.id
_entity.type
_entity.pdbx_description
1 polymer ?
#
loop_
_entity_poly.entity_id
_entity_poly.type
_entity_poly.pdbx_seq_one_letter_code
_entity_poly.pdbx_strand_id
1 'polypeptide(L)'
;MISHSIRAVTLATLFAVTMFAAGTSALAASFDGPWSVTVVTRSGPCDPSYRYGVTISRGVVYYAGGGPVSLTGRVSPSGSVTVRVSSGPQYALGSGRLSRSTGGGSWRGQGPNGACAGVWSASRG
;
A
#
# COMPACT_ATOMS: atom_id res chain seq x y z
N MET A 1 -17.00 -13.35 -81.88
CA MET A 1 -18.34 -12.96 -81.40
C MET A 1 -18.41 -13.23 -79.90
N ILE A 2 -18.38 -12.12 -79.16
CA ILE A 2 -18.84 -11.86 -77.78
C ILE A 2 -18.78 -13.04 -76.78
N SER A 3 -17.76 -12.95 -75.91
CA SER A 3 -17.60 -13.74 -74.69
C SER A 3 -18.67 -13.35 -73.65
N HIS A 4 -19.41 -14.34 -73.15
CA HIS A 4 -20.20 -14.20 -71.93
C HIS A 4 -19.36 -14.67 -70.76
N SER A 5 -19.01 -13.75 -69.86
CA SER A 5 -18.45 -14.11 -68.56
C SER A 5 -19.29 -13.42 -67.48
N ILE A 6 -19.85 -14.29 -66.66
CA ILE A 6 -20.92 -14.07 -65.69
C ILE A 6 -20.44 -13.15 -64.56
N ARG A 7 -21.32 -12.23 -64.18
CA ARG A 7 -21.18 -11.38 -62.99
C ARG A 7 -21.06 -12.25 -61.73
N ALA A 8 -20.04 -11.99 -60.92
CA ALA A 8 -20.04 -12.38 -59.52
C ALA A 8 -19.61 -11.18 -58.68
N VAL A 9 -20.60 -10.56 -58.05
CA VAL A 9 -20.44 -9.59 -56.97
C VAL A 9 -20.31 -10.39 -55.67
N THR A 10 -19.22 -10.23 -54.94
CA THR A 10 -19.11 -10.73 -53.57
C THR A 10 -18.43 -9.68 -52.70
N LEU A 11 -19.25 -9.07 -51.83
CA LEU A 11 -18.87 -8.30 -50.64
C LEU A 11 -17.95 -9.15 -49.75
N ALA A 12 -16.90 -8.55 -49.18
CA ALA A 12 -16.33 -9.07 -47.93
C ALA A 12 -15.54 -8.01 -47.14
N THR A 13 -16.23 -7.46 -46.14
CA THR A 13 -15.80 -7.21 -44.75
C THR A 13 -14.58 -6.32 -44.47
N LEU A 14 -14.86 -5.07 -44.04
CA LEU A 14 -13.97 -4.24 -43.24
C LEU A 14 -13.62 -4.97 -41.93
N PHE A 15 -12.34 -5.29 -41.72
CA PHE A 15 -11.82 -5.72 -40.43
C PHE A 15 -11.57 -4.46 -39.58
N ALA A 16 -12.56 -4.07 -38.77
CA ALA A 16 -12.35 -3.09 -37.71
C ALA A 16 -11.52 -3.77 -36.61
N VAL A 17 -10.20 -3.53 -36.59
CA VAL A 17 -9.34 -3.91 -35.47
C VAL A 17 -9.74 -3.02 -34.30
N THR A 18 -10.58 -3.56 -33.41
CA THR A 18 -10.82 -2.97 -32.10
C THR A 18 -9.52 -3.10 -31.31
N MET A 19 -8.79 -1.99 -31.15
CA MET A 19 -7.73 -1.90 -30.17
C MET A 19 -8.37 -2.09 -28.80
N PHE A 20 -8.21 -3.28 -28.22
CA PHE A 20 -8.35 -3.44 -26.78
C PHE A 20 -7.23 -2.63 -26.14
N ALA A 21 -7.55 -1.40 -25.75
CA ALA A 21 -6.79 -0.72 -24.71
C ALA A 21 -6.89 -1.59 -23.46
N ALA A 22 -5.90 -2.46 -23.26
CA ALA A 22 -5.65 -3.09 -21.99
C ALA A 22 -5.33 -1.95 -21.01
N GLY A 23 -6.39 -1.40 -20.40
CA GLY A 23 -6.26 -0.59 -19.21
C GLY A 23 -5.51 -1.45 -18.21
N THR A 24 -4.25 -1.09 -17.97
CA THR A 24 -3.42 -1.69 -16.94
C THR A 24 -4.26 -1.82 -15.68
N SER A 25 -4.44 -3.06 -15.24
CA SER A 25 -5.26 -3.40 -14.08
C SER A 25 -4.81 -2.57 -12.88
N ALA A 26 -5.64 -1.60 -12.49
CA ALA A 26 -5.46 -0.78 -11.30
C ALA A 26 -5.68 -1.57 -9.98
N LEU A 27 -5.60 -2.91 -10.01
CA LEU A 27 -6.03 -3.81 -8.94
C LEU A 27 -5.07 -5.00 -8.77
N ALA A 28 -3.82 -4.70 -8.44
CA ALA A 28 -2.93 -5.52 -7.60
C ALA A 28 -1.69 -4.68 -7.25
N ALA A 29 -1.89 -3.47 -6.69
CA ALA A 29 -0.76 -2.74 -6.14
C ALA A 29 -0.25 -3.53 -4.93
N SER A 30 0.83 -4.29 -5.11
CA SER A 30 1.54 -4.86 -3.97
C SER A 30 2.17 -3.70 -3.19
N PHE A 31 1.91 -3.67 -1.89
CA PHE A 31 2.56 -2.70 -0.99
C PHE A 31 3.98 -3.15 -0.61
N ASP A 32 4.43 -4.27 -1.16
CA ASP A 32 5.72 -4.88 -0.87
C ASP A 32 6.88 -3.95 -1.27
N GLY A 33 7.97 -4.07 -0.52
CA GLY A 33 9.15 -3.24 -0.63
C GLY A 33 9.36 -2.34 0.59
N PRO A 34 10.38 -1.48 0.53
CA PRO A 34 10.76 -0.61 1.63
C PRO A 34 9.87 0.64 1.71
N TRP A 35 9.68 1.10 2.94
CA TRP A 35 8.87 2.25 3.31
C TRP A 35 9.53 3.04 4.43
N SER A 36 9.43 4.36 4.35
CA SER A 36 9.77 5.28 5.42
C SER A 36 8.49 5.68 6.16
N VAL A 37 8.42 5.41 7.45
CA VAL A 37 7.28 5.75 8.32
C VAL A 37 7.68 6.86 9.27
N THR A 38 6.84 7.89 9.38
CA THR A 38 6.96 8.94 10.39
C THR A 38 5.80 8.84 11.37
N VAL A 39 6.11 8.81 12.66
CA VAL A 39 5.13 8.77 13.76
C VAL A 39 5.21 10.09 14.49
N VAL A 40 4.06 10.72 14.75
CA VAL A 40 3.95 11.99 15.47
C VAL A 40 2.99 11.81 16.63
N THR A 41 3.45 12.13 17.84
CA THR A 41 2.62 12.21 19.05
C THR A 41 1.83 13.51 19.03
N ARG A 42 0.52 13.40 19.24
CA ARG A 42 -0.41 14.55 19.32
C ARG A 42 -0.94 14.76 20.74
N SER A 43 -0.87 13.74 21.58
CA SER A 43 -1.33 13.77 22.97
C SER A 43 -0.53 12.77 23.80
N GLY A 44 -0.28 13.13 25.07
CA GLY A 44 0.44 12.31 26.03
C GLY A 44 1.94 12.60 26.12
N PRO A 45 2.64 11.99 27.09
CA PRO A 45 4.03 12.30 27.44
C PRO A 45 5.07 11.45 26.67
N CYS A 46 4.69 10.86 25.53
CA CYS A 46 5.63 10.13 24.68
C CYS A 46 6.47 11.09 23.84
N ASP A 47 7.62 10.63 23.35
CA ASP A 47 8.47 11.45 22.50
C ASP A 47 7.70 12.00 21.29
N PRO A 48 8.04 13.22 20.84
CA PRO A 48 7.17 13.98 19.95
C PRO A 48 7.07 13.40 18.54
N SER A 49 8.17 12.86 18.00
CA SER A 49 8.18 12.30 16.67
C SER A 49 9.31 11.32 16.45
N TYR A 50 9.06 10.31 15.62
CA TYR A 50 10.08 9.37 15.19
C TYR A 50 9.96 9.07 13.71
N ARG A 51 11.07 8.65 13.09
CA ARG A 51 11.10 8.16 11.72
C ARG A 51 11.84 6.84 11.65
N TYR A 52 11.24 5.86 10.99
CA TYR A 52 11.78 4.51 10.90
C TYR A 52 11.59 3.92 9.51
N GLY A 53 12.51 3.03 9.11
CA GLY A 53 12.34 2.17 7.94
C GLY A 53 11.56 0.90 8.29
N VAL A 54 10.63 0.52 7.42
CA VAL A 54 9.98 -0.80 7.44
C VAL A 54 10.01 -1.41 6.05
N THR A 55 9.98 -2.74 5.98
CA THR A 55 9.80 -3.47 4.72
C THR A 55 8.48 -4.22 4.77
N ILE A 56 7.69 -4.11 3.73
CA ILE A 56 6.49 -4.94 3.55
C ILE A 56 6.85 -6.10 2.64
N SER A 57 6.50 -7.32 3.05
CA SER A 57 6.66 -8.51 2.21
C SER A 57 5.47 -9.44 2.40
N ARG A 58 4.76 -9.76 1.31
CA ARG A 58 3.52 -10.54 1.31
C ARG A 58 2.49 -9.95 2.28
N GLY A 59 2.42 -8.62 2.34
CA GLY A 59 1.54 -7.88 3.24
C GLY A 59 1.90 -8.00 4.73
N VAL A 60 3.05 -8.54 5.11
CA VAL A 60 3.58 -8.49 6.49
C VAL A 60 4.54 -7.32 6.60
N VAL A 61 4.42 -6.55 7.69
CA VAL A 61 5.32 -5.43 8.00
C VAL A 61 6.49 -5.95 8.83
N TYR A 62 7.71 -5.69 8.38
CA TYR A 62 8.95 -6.01 9.06
C TYR A 62 9.68 -4.72 9.44
N TYR A 63 10.14 -4.64 10.68
CA TYR A 63 10.91 -3.51 11.17
C TYR A 63 12.37 -3.59 10.71
N ALA A 64 12.91 -2.49 10.17
CA ALA A 64 14.28 -2.46 9.64
C ALA A 64 15.29 -1.75 10.57
N GLY A 65 14.87 -1.25 11.73
CA GLY A 65 15.67 -0.32 12.56
C GLY A 65 16.51 -0.95 13.69
N GLY A 66 16.42 -2.26 13.94
CA GLY A 66 17.17 -2.94 15.01
C GLY A 66 16.75 -2.58 16.45
N GLY A 67 17.21 -3.35 17.45
CA GLY A 67 16.89 -3.17 18.88
C GLY A 67 15.77 -4.09 19.42
N PRO A 68 15.44 -4.02 20.72
CA PRO A 68 14.45 -4.88 21.39
C PRO A 68 13.01 -4.39 21.12
N VAL A 69 12.64 -4.32 19.84
CA VAL A 69 11.30 -3.92 19.38
C VAL A 69 10.64 -5.11 18.72
N SER A 70 9.46 -5.47 19.21
CA SER A 70 8.59 -6.45 18.57
C SER A 70 7.53 -5.71 17.76
N LEU A 71 7.47 -5.99 16.45
CA LEU A 71 6.50 -5.43 15.52
C LEU A 71 5.69 -6.56 14.88
N THR A 72 4.37 -6.49 15.03
CA THR A 72 3.42 -7.32 14.29
C THR A 72 2.56 -6.41 13.45
N GLY A 73 2.58 -6.58 12.13
CA GLY A 73 1.85 -5.70 11.22
C GLY A 73 1.40 -6.39 9.95
N ARG A 74 0.23 -5.98 9.47
CA ARG A 74 -0.35 -6.50 8.22
C ARG A 74 -0.89 -5.37 7.36
N VAL A 75 -0.73 -5.52 6.05
CA VAL A 75 -1.35 -4.70 5.02
C VAL A 75 -2.20 -5.58 4.13
N SER A 76 -3.49 -5.29 4.04
CA SER A 76 -4.41 -6.00 3.15
C SER A 76 -4.21 -5.59 1.69
N PRO A 77 -4.70 -6.37 0.72
CA PRO A 77 -4.72 -5.95 -0.69
C PRO A 77 -5.47 -4.63 -0.95
N SER A 78 -6.39 -4.24 -0.07
CA SER A 78 -7.11 -2.95 -0.14
C SER A 78 -6.33 -1.77 0.46
N GLY A 79 -5.10 -2.02 0.94
CA GLY A 79 -4.24 -1.04 1.59
C GLY A 79 -4.53 -0.81 3.07
N SER A 80 -5.48 -1.54 3.68
CA SER A 80 -5.77 -1.39 5.11
C SER A 80 -4.59 -1.86 5.94
N VAL A 81 -4.17 -1.06 6.91
CA VAL A 81 -3.01 -1.31 7.76
C VAL A 81 -3.48 -1.50 9.20
N THR A 82 -2.96 -2.56 9.84
CA THR A 82 -3.02 -2.74 11.29
C THR A 82 -1.64 -3.15 11.78
N VAL A 83 -1.15 -2.45 12.81
CA VAL A 83 0.16 -2.70 13.41
C VAL A 83 0.10 -2.66 14.93
N ARG A 84 0.93 -3.48 15.56
CA ARG A 84 1.25 -3.42 16.99
C ARG A 84 2.76 -3.38 17.12
N VAL A 85 3.25 -2.40 17.88
CA VAL A 85 4.66 -2.26 18.25
C VAL A 85 4.75 -2.39 19.76
N SER A 86 5.78 -3.08 20.25
CA SER A 86 6.04 -3.19 21.68
C SER A 86 7.54 -3.22 21.97
N SER A 87 7.92 -2.63 23.09
CA SER A 87 9.29 -2.66 23.62
C SER A 87 9.21 -2.65 25.14
N GLY A 88 9.63 -3.75 25.78
CA GLY A 88 9.41 -3.97 27.21
C GLY A 88 7.93 -3.78 27.60
N PRO A 89 7.60 -2.92 28.58
CA PRO A 89 6.23 -2.65 29.01
C PRO A 89 5.48 -1.67 28.08
N GLN A 90 6.18 -1.01 27.15
CA GLN A 90 5.60 0.00 26.27
C GLN A 90 4.97 -0.66 25.04
N TYR A 91 3.88 -0.08 24.54
CA TYR A 91 3.26 -0.54 23.29
C TYR A 91 2.55 0.58 22.55
N ALA A 92 2.37 0.38 21.25
CA ALA A 92 1.54 1.20 20.39
C ALA A 92 0.73 0.32 19.42
N LEU A 93 -0.51 0.71 19.17
CA LEU A 93 -1.41 0.15 18.18
C LEU A 93 -1.63 1.20 17.11
N GLY A 94 -1.39 0.86 15.85
CA GLY A 94 -1.58 1.72 14.70
C GLY A 94 -2.57 1.13 13.72
N SER A 95 -3.37 2.01 13.12
CA SER A 95 -4.27 1.66 12.02
C SER A 95 -4.27 2.76 10.96
N GLY A 96 -4.60 2.41 9.72
CA GLY A 96 -4.71 3.38 8.65
C GLY A 96 -4.75 2.73 7.27
N ARG A 97 -4.25 3.44 6.26
CA ARG A 97 -4.29 2.97 4.88
C ARG A 97 -3.07 3.38 4.08
N LEU A 98 -2.60 2.48 3.21
CA LEU A 98 -1.64 2.77 2.17
C LEU A 98 -2.34 2.99 0.83
N SER A 99 -1.72 3.83 0.02
CA SER A 99 -1.97 4.03 -1.40
C SER A 99 -0.68 3.71 -2.18
N ARG A 100 -0.59 4.04 -3.47
CA ARG A 100 0.50 3.58 -4.35
C ARG A 100 1.90 3.89 -3.82
N SER A 101 2.12 5.08 -3.26
CA SER A 101 3.45 5.52 -2.79
C SER A 101 3.43 6.26 -1.46
N THR A 102 2.25 6.44 -0.86
CA THR A 102 2.07 7.14 0.41
C THR A 102 1.04 6.43 1.27
N GLY A 103 0.98 6.78 2.54
CA GLY A 103 -0.08 6.31 3.42
C GLY A 103 -0.06 7.04 4.75
N GLY A 104 -1.01 6.68 5.60
CA GLY A 104 -1.10 7.27 6.92
C GLY A 104 -2.27 6.76 7.72
N GLY A 105 -2.35 7.23 8.95
CA GLY A 105 -3.42 6.90 9.86
C GLY A 105 -3.16 7.39 11.28
N SER A 106 -3.76 6.69 12.24
CA SER A 106 -3.70 7.03 13.66
C SER A 106 -3.03 5.93 14.47
N TRP A 107 -2.51 6.31 15.63
CA TRP A 107 -2.01 5.34 16.61
C TRP A 107 -2.38 5.76 18.04
N ARG A 108 -2.40 4.77 18.93
CA ARG A 108 -2.58 4.94 20.38
C ARG A 108 -1.67 3.95 21.11
N GLY A 109 -1.20 4.30 22.30
CA GLY A 109 -0.26 3.45 23.02
C GLY A 109 -0.05 3.87 24.47
N GLN A 110 0.84 3.14 25.12
CA GLN A 110 1.31 3.37 26.48
C GLN A 110 2.83 3.53 26.47
N GLY A 111 3.30 4.70 26.88
CA GLY A 111 4.71 4.97 27.16
C GLY A 111 5.05 4.77 28.64
N PRO A 112 6.29 5.08 29.06
CA PRO A 112 6.73 4.91 30.44
C PRO A 112 5.97 5.83 31.41
N ASN A 113 5.57 7.01 30.91
CA ASN A 113 4.96 8.08 31.70
C ASN A 113 3.45 8.22 31.49
N GLY A 114 2.82 7.34 30.70
CA GLY A 114 1.37 7.34 30.48
C GLY A 114 0.94 7.10 29.04
N ALA A 115 -0.37 7.28 28.82
CA ALA A 115 -1.01 6.98 27.55
C ALA A 115 -0.74 8.07 26.53
N CYS A 116 -0.54 7.65 25.29
CA CYS A 116 -0.20 8.54 24.17
C CYS A 116 -1.04 8.21 22.95
N ALA A 117 -1.22 9.21 22.10
CA ALA A 117 -1.91 9.06 20.83
C ALA A 117 -1.37 10.03 19.80
N GLY A 118 -1.56 9.69 18.53
CA GLY A 118 -1.13 10.55 17.45
C GLY A 118 -1.45 10.02 16.08
N VAL A 119 -0.65 10.48 15.12
CA VAL A 119 -0.80 10.14 13.70
C VAL A 119 0.50 9.56 13.17
N TRP A 120 0.38 8.79 12.10
CA TRP A 120 1.53 8.32 11.34
C TRP A 120 1.32 8.61 9.86
N SER A 121 2.43 8.78 9.15
CA SER A 121 2.48 8.88 7.69
C SER A 121 3.55 7.94 7.16
N ALA A 122 3.40 7.51 5.92
CA ALA A 122 4.35 6.65 5.25
C ALA A 122 4.58 7.13 3.82
N SER A 123 5.80 6.98 3.34
CA SER A 123 6.19 7.17 1.95
C SER A 123 7.05 6.00 1.50
N ARG A 124 6.89 5.59 0.23
CA ARG A 124 7.74 4.58 -0.37
C ARG A 124 9.20 5.08 -0.42
N GLY A 125 10.17 4.21 -0.14
CA GLY A 125 11.59 4.55 -0.15
C GLY A 125 12.43 3.32 0.08
#